data_AF-A0A2V8DCH8-F1
#
_entry.id   AF-A0A2V8DCH8-F1
#
_cell.length_a   1.000
_cell.length_b   1.000
_cell.length_c   1.000
_cell.angle_alpha   90.00
_cell.angle_beta   90.00
_cell.angle_gamma   90.00
#
_symmetry.space_group_name_H-M   'P 1'
#
loop_
_entity.id
_entity.type
_entity.pdbx_description
1 polymer ?
#
loop_
_entity_poly.entity_id
_entity_poly.type
_entity_poly.pdbx_seq_one_letter_code
_entity_poly.pdbx_strand_id
1 'polypeptide(L)'
;MSIKPDSWIKHMALEHGMIEPFVESQTRAGVVSYGVSSYGYDIRVADEFKVFTNVFNTVVDPKNFDPKSLVDIRADVCIIPPNSFALARTIEYFRIPRDVLTVCLGKSTYARCG
;
A
#
# COMPACT_ATOMS: atom_id res chain seq x y z
N MET A 1 20.12 -11.81 -6.24
CA MET A 1 19.36 -10.76 -5.55
C MET A 1 19.18 -11.19 -4.10
N SER A 2 19.68 -10.41 -3.14
CA SER A 2 19.46 -10.63 -1.70
C SER A 2 18.49 -9.57 -1.16
N ILE A 3 17.84 -9.87 -0.04
CA ILE A 3 17.02 -8.88 0.68
C ILE A 3 17.94 -7.77 1.18
N LYS A 4 17.56 -6.52 0.93
CA LYS A 4 18.37 -5.35 1.28
C LYS A 4 18.09 -4.91 2.72
N PRO A 5 19.12 -4.55 3.50
CA PRO A 5 18.95 -4.07 4.87
C PRO A 5 18.42 -2.63 4.89
N ASP A 6 17.94 -2.21 6.07
CA ASP A 6 17.47 -0.86 6.35
C ASP A 6 18.46 0.24 5.94
N SER A 7 19.76 0.06 6.16
CA SER A 7 20.82 1.00 5.79
C SER A 7 20.85 1.28 4.29
N TRP A 8 20.69 0.24 3.47
CA TRP A 8 20.60 0.37 2.02
C TRP A 8 19.30 1.07 1.61
N ILE A 9 18.17 0.71 2.23
CA ILE A 9 16.87 1.34 1.94
C ILE A 9 16.92 2.84 2.25
N LYS A 10 17.50 3.23 3.39
CA LYS A 10 17.70 4.63 3.79
C LYS A 10 18.55 5.39 2.78
N HIS A 11 19.71 4.85 2.42
CA HIS A 11 20.59 5.46 1.44
C HIS A 11 19.87 5.68 0.09
N MET A 12 19.17 4.66 -0.42
CA MET A 12 18.42 4.77 -1.68
C MET A 12 17.25 5.76 -1.60
N ALA A 13 16.57 5.84 -0.46
CA ALA A 13 15.48 6.79 -0.29
C ALA A 13 15.99 8.25 -0.21
N LEU A 14 17.04 8.50 0.58
CA LEU A 14 17.56 9.85 0.83
C LEU A 14 18.38 10.41 -0.34
N GLU A 15 19.22 9.58 -0.97
CA GLU A 15 20.15 10.06 -2.00
C GLU A 15 19.60 9.89 -3.42
N HIS A 16 18.72 8.90 -3.64
CA HIS A 16 18.19 8.56 -4.96
C HIS A 16 16.67 8.76 -5.09
N GLY A 17 15.99 9.23 -4.04
CA GLY A 17 14.55 9.49 -4.08
C GLY A 17 13.72 8.23 -4.32
N MET A 18 14.22 7.06 -3.91
CA MET A 18 13.56 5.77 -4.15
C MET A 18 12.17 5.70 -3.51
N ILE A 19 11.96 6.39 -2.39
CA ILE A 19 10.70 6.43 -1.62
C ILE A 19 10.43 7.87 -1.21
N GLU A 20 9.23 8.40 -1.49
CA GLU A 20 8.88 9.79 -1.16
C GLU A 20 7.38 9.94 -0.84
N PRO A 21 6.99 10.47 0.33
CA PRO A 21 7.83 10.88 1.46
C PRO A 21 8.47 9.68 2.19
N PHE A 22 9.70 9.85 2.68
CA PHE A 22 10.45 8.82 3.41
C PHE A 22 10.46 9.03 4.92
N VAL A 23 10.38 7.94 5.69
CA VAL A 23 10.44 7.95 7.15
C VAL A 23 11.56 7.03 7.63
N GLU A 24 12.63 7.63 8.15
CA GLU A 24 13.89 6.97 8.54
C GLU A 24 13.82 6.07 9.77
N SER A 25 12.70 6.10 10.49
CA SER A 25 12.48 5.31 11.69
C SER A 25 11.08 4.74 11.74
N GLN A 26 10.91 3.71 12.55
CA GLN A 26 9.63 3.04 12.66
C GLN A 26 8.69 3.81 13.59
N THR A 27 7.58 4.33 13.05
CA THR A 27 6.56 5.04 13.85
C THR A 27 5.53 4.04 14.36
N ARG A 28 5.28 3.98 15.67
CA ARG A 28 4.44 2.94 16.33
C ARG A 28 3.32 3.47 17.23
N ALA A 29 3.44 4.69 17.74
CA ALA A 29 2.55 5.16 18.80
C ALA A 29 1.14 5.44 18.25
N GLY A 30 0.14 4.69 18.74
CA GLY A 30 -1.28 4.91 18.44
C GLY A 30 -1.73 4.55 17.02
N VAL A 31 -0.89 3.92 16.21
CA VAL A 31 -1.16 3.63 14.79
C VAL A 31 -0.66 2.25 14.37
N VAL A 32 -1.20 1.72 13.26
CA VAL A 32 -0.54 0.62 12.56
C VAL A 32 0.79 1.14 12.03
N SER A 33 1.88 0.49 12.41
CA SER A 33 3.19 1.09 12.24
C SER A 33 3.63 1.26 10.78
N TYR A 34 4.44 2.28 10.51
CA TYR A 34 5.00 2.58 9.19
C TYR A 34 6.45 3.07 9.26
N GLY A 35 7.10 3.19 8.11
CA GLY A 35 8.49 3.62 7.96
C GLY A 35 9.47 2.47 7.77
N VAL A 36 10.77 2.74 7.82
CA VAL A 36 11.79 1.72 7.58
C VAL A 36 11.81 0.66 8.70
N SER A 37 11.95 -0.60 8.29
CA SER A 37 12.12 -1.78 9.13
C SER A 37 13.45 -2.46 8.76
N SER A 38 13.91 -3.42 9.56
CA SER A 38 15.26 -4.01 9.44
C SER A 38 15.62 -4.51 8.02
N TYR A 39 14.62 -4.99 7.27
CA TYR A 39 14.79 -5.55 5.91
C TYR A 39 13.63 -5.18 4.98
N GLY A 40 13.02 -4.01 5.20
CA GLY A 40 11.86 -3.58 4.41
C GLY A 40 11.40 -2.19 4.77
N TYR A 41 10.30 -1.77 4.16
CA TYR A 41 9.68 -0.47 4.42
C TYR A 41 8.17 -0.67 4.56
N ASP A 42 7.62 -0.29 5.71
CA ASP A 42 6.19 -0.34 5.98
C ASP A 42 5.53 0.91 5.35
N ILE A 43 4.75 0.68 4.28
CA ILE A 43 3.98 1.71 3.56
C ILE A 43 2.68 2.10 4.26
N ARG A 44 2.19 3.30 3.97
CA ARG A 44 0.89 3.80 4.47
C ARG A 44 -0.17 3.78 3.38
N VAL A 45 -1.42 3.65 3.79
CA VAL A 45 -2.59 3.81 2.91
C VAL A 45 -3.05 5.26 2.91
N ALA A 46 -3.41 5.80 1.75
CA ALA A 46 -3.99 7.14 1.62
C ALA A 46 -5.48 7.17 2.00
N ASP A 47 -6.08 8.36 2.04
CA ASP A 47 -7.48 8.61 2.40
C ASP A 47 -8.48 8.38 1.24
N GLU A 48 -8.00 7.89 0.08
CA GLU A 48 -8.78 7.66 -1.13
C GLU A 48 -8.92 6.17 -1.41
N PHE A 49 -10.17 5.70 -1.42
CA PHE A 49 -10.54 4.31 -1.59
C PHE A 49 -11.52 4.13 -2.72
N LYS A 50 -11.47 2.98 -3.36
CA LYS A 50 -12.47 2.49 -4.31
C LYS A 50 -12.99 1.15 -3.84
N VAL A 51 -14.21 1.10 -3.34
CA VAL A 51 -14.80 -0.13 -2.77
C VAL A 51 -15.67 -0.82 -3.82
N PHE A 52 -15.48 -2.12 -4.00
CA PHE A 52 -16.25 -2.90 -4.97
C PHE A 52 -17.73 -3.02 -4.59
N THR A 53 -18.60 -2.86 -5.59
CA THR A 53 -20.05 -3.00 -5.49
C THR A 53 -20.60 -3.90 -6.58
N ASN A 54 -21.47 -4.84 -6.21
CA ASN A 54 -22.15 -5.74 -7.14
C ASN A 54 -23.55 -5.24 -7.55
N VAL A 55 -23.97 -4.06 -7.11
CA VAL A 55 -25.32 -3.49 -7.35
C VAL A 55 -25.69 -3.48 -8.84
N PHE A 56 -24.71 -3.32 -9.72
CA PHE A 56 -24.93 -3.22 -11.17
C PHE A 56 -24.79 -4.56 -11.93
N ASN A 57 -24.52 -5.67 -11.24
CA ASN A 57 -24.32 -7.01 -11.84
C ASN A 57 -23.38 -7.01 -13.07
N THR A 58 -22.38 -6.13 -13.07
CA THR A 58 -21.38 -6.03 -14.14
C THR A 58 -20.43 -7.21 -14.07
N VAL A 59 -20.11 -7.82 -15.22
CA VAL A 59 -19.01 -8.78 -15.30
C VAL A 59 -17.68 -8.04 -15.14
N VAL A 60 -16.82 -8.53 -14.26
CA VAL A 60 -15.47 -7.96 -14.09
C VAL A 60 -14.60 -8.37 -15.27
N ASP A 61 -14.35 -7.44 -16.19
CA ASP A 61 -13.40 -7.60 -17.30
C ASP A 61 -12.10 -6.83 -16.98
N PRO A 62 -10.98 -7.52 -16.66
CA PRO A 62 -9.71 -6.86 -16.39
C PRO A 62 -9.13 -6.06 -17.57
N LYS A 63 -9.57 -6.32 -18.81
CA LYS A 63 -9.15 -5.56 -20.00
C LYS A 63 -10.00 -4.30 -20.21
N ASN A 64 -11.24 -4.31 -19.73
CA ASN A 64 -12.22 -3.24 -19.88
C ASN A 64 -12.83 -2.91 -18.51
N PHE A 65 -12.00 -2.32 -17.64
CA PHE A 65 -12.39 -2.04 -16.27
C PHE A 65 -13.58 -1.06 -16.21
N ASP A 66 -14.72 -1.49 -15.67
CA ASP A 66 -15.93 -0.65 -15.54
C ASP A 66 -15.89 0.14 -14.21
N PRO A 67 -15.77 1.49 -14.25
CA PRO A 67 -15.77 2.31 -13.05
C PRO A 67 -17.04 2.16 -12.19
N LYS A 68 -18.18 1.74 -12.76
CA LYS A 68 -19.43 1.52 -12.02
C LYS A 68 -19.36 0.37 -11.03
N SER A 69 -18.41 -0.54 -11.22
CA SER A 69 -18.15 -1.65 -10.28
C SER A 69 -17.48 -1.19 -8.98
N LEU A 70 -17.12 0.09 -8.86
CA LEU A 70 -16.47 0.69 -7.70
C LEU A 70 -17.23 1.93 -7.22
N VAL A 71 -17.24 2.14 -5.91
CA VAL A 71 -17.67 3.37 -5.26
C VAL A 71 -16.44 4.13 -4.77
N ASP A 72 -16.31 5.38 -5.19
CA ASP A 72 -15.28 6.29 -4.70
C ASP A 72 -15.60 6.76 -3.28
N ILE A 73 -14.66 6.57 -2.36
CA ILE A 73 -14.78 6.96 -0.96
C ILE A 73 -13.52 7.73 -0.55
N ARG A 74 -13.70 8.92 0.01
CA ARG A 74 -12.63 9.68 0.67
C ARG A 74 -12.91 9.76 2.16
N ALA A 75 -12.11 9.11 2.99
CA ALA A 75 -12.33 9.02 4.43
C ALA A 75 -11.05 8.62 5.19
N ASP A 76 -10.97 8.97 6.48
CA ASP A 76 -9.87 8.53 7.35
C ASP A 76 -9.93 7.03 7.66
N VAL A 77 -11.12 6.43 7.56
CA VAL A 77 -11.38 5.00 7.79
C VAL A 77 -12.26 4.46 6.66
N CYS A 78 -11.80 3.40 6.00
CA CYS A 78 -12.57 2.67 5.00
C CYS A 78 -13.11 1.37 5.59
N ILE A 79 -14.43 1.16 5.48
CA ILE A 79 -15.09 -0.10 5.85
C ILE A 79 -15.23 -0.94 4.58
N ILE A 80 -14.58 -2.11 4.56
CA ILE A 80 -14.69 -3.06 3.46
C ILE A 80 -15.86 -4.01 3.75
N PRO A 81 -16.87 -4.11 2.87
CA PRO A 81 -17.97 -5.04 3.06
C PRO A 81 -17.47 -6.50 3.14
N PRO A 82 -18.13 -7.37 3.93
CA PRO A 82 -17.78 -8.78 4.00
C PRO A 82 -17.75 -9.42 2.60
N ASN A 83 -16.74 -10.26 2.35
CA ASN A 83 -16.54 -10.97 1.08
C ASN A 83 -16.40 -10.04 -0.15
N SER A 84 -16.06 -8.76 0.06
CA SER A 84 -15.73 -7.79 -0.98
C SER A 84 -14.25 -7.36 -0.88
N PHE A 85 -13.84 -6.39 -1.68
CA PHE A 85 -12.50 -5.80 -1.65
C PHE A 85 -12.55 -4.30 -1.91
N ALA A 86 -11.43 -3.63 -1.61
CA ALA A 86 -11.22 -2.23 -1.92
C ALA A 86 -9.84 -2.03 -2.56
N LEU A 87 -9.75 -1.02 -3.42
CA LEU A 87 -8.49 -0.49 -3.92
C LEU A 87 -8.17 0.80 -3.17
N ALA A 88 -6.89 1.03 -2.93
CA ALA A 88 -6.37 2.28 -2.41
C ALA A 88 -4.98 2.51 -3.02
N ARG A 89 -4.40 3.67 -2.72
CA ARG A 89 -3.01 3.97 -3.08
C ARG A 89 -2.16 4.15 -1.83
N THR A 90 -0.86 4.01 -1.99
CA THR A 90 0.10 4.37 -0.95
C THR A 90 0.19 5.89 -0.80
N ILE A 91 0.57 6.33 0.41
CA ILE A 91 1.02 7.73 0.60
C ILE A 91 2.37 7.91 -0.08
N GLU A 92 3.26 6.92 0.03
CA GLU A 92 4.57 6.93 -0.57
C GLU A 92 4.52 6.67 -2.08
N TYR A 93 5.25 7.48 -2.84
CA TYR A 93 5.59 7.27 -4.23
C TYR A 93 6.95 6.56 -4.33
N PHE A 94 7.02 5.57 -5.23
CA PHE A 94 8.20 4.72 -5.38
C PHE A 94 8.87 4.93 -6.74
N ARG A 95 10.20 5.07 -6.73
CA ARG A 95 11.06 5.13 -7.93
C ARG A 95 12.06 3.98 -7.86
N ILE A 96 11.62 2.80 -8.29
CA ILE A 96 12.40 1.57 -8.16
C ILE A 96 13.58 1.58 -9.15
N PRO A 97 14.83 1.42 -8.66
CA PRO A 97 16.00 1.32 -9.52
C PRO A 97 15.93 0.13 -10.49
N ARG A 98 16.61 0.22 -11.63
CA ARG A 98 16.56 -0.81 -12.70
C ARG A 98 17.04 -2.19 -12.28
N ASP A 99 17.90 -2.27 -11.28
CA ASP A 99 18.49 -3.50 -10.74
C ASP A 99 17.75 -4.04 -9.50
N VAL A 100 16.59 -3.47 -9.18
CA VAL A 100 15.83 -3.78 -7.97
C VAL A 100 14.45 -4.33 -8.32
N LEU A 101 14.04 -5.38 -7.60
CA LEU A 101 12.68 -5.91 -7.58
C LEU A 101 12.15 -5.87 -6.14
N THR A 102 10.91 -5.43 -5.96
CA THR A 102 10.25 -5.34 -4.65
C THR A 102 9.15 -6.37 -4.50
N VAL A 103 8.92 -6.85 -3.28
CA VAL A 103 7.78 -7.70 -2.91
C VAL A 103 6.99 -6.99 -1.82
N CYS A 104 5.66 -6.97 -1.94
CA CYS A 104 4.76 -6.38 -0.96
C CYS A 104 4.02 -7.48 -0.19
N LEU A 105 4.02 -7.41 1.13
CA LEU A 105 3.36 -8.36 2.03
C LEU A 105 2.43 -7.62 3.00
N GLY A 106 1.30 -8.24 3.33
CA GLY A 106 0.35 -7.70 4.30
C GLY A 106 0.91 -7.72 5.72
N LYS A 107 0.54 -6.72 6.54
CA LYS A 107 0.87 -6.69 7.96
C LYS A 107 -0.03 -7.63 8.75
N SER A 108 0.54 -8.24 9.79
CA SER A 108 -0.17 -9.20 10.66
C SER A 108 -1.42 -8.62 11.31
N THR A 109 -1.45 -7.31 11.60
CA THR A 109 -2.65 -6.61 12.12
C THR A 109 -3.85 -6.78 11.19
N TYR A 110 -3.65 -6.65 9.88
CA TYR A 110 -4.72 -6.84 8.90
C TYR A 110 -4.96 -8.31 8.60
N ALA A 111 -3.89 -9.08 8.35
CA ALA A 111 -4.02 -10.50 7.95
C ALA A 111 -4.72 -11.39 9.00
N ARG A 112 -4.67 -11.01 10.28
CA ARG A 112 -5.41 -11.72 11.34
C ARG A 112 -6.92 -11.48 11.33
N CYS A 113 -7.39 -10.49 10.58
CA CYS A 113 -8.80 -10.11 10.51
C CYS A 113 -9.51 -10.63 9.23
N GLY A 114 -8.82 -11.45 8.43
CA GLY A 114 -9.28 -11.92 7.11
C GLY A 114 -8.73 -11.07 5.97
#